data_AF-A0A0D6L9U3-F1
#
_entry.id   AF-A0A0D6L9U3-F1
#
_cell.length_a   1.000
_cell.length_b   1.000
_cell.length_c   1.000
_cell.angle_alpha   90.00
_cell.angle_beta   90.00
_cell.angle_gamma   90.00
#
_symmetry.space_group_name_H-M   'P 1'
#
loop_
_entity.id
_entity.type
_entity.pdbx_description
1 polymer ?
#
loop_
_entity_poly.entity_id
_entity_poly.type
_entity_poly.pdbx_seq_one_letter_code
_entity_poly.pdbx_strand_id
1 'polypeptide(L)'
;MSSPTLEVLDYGMLSQNISSILLDPPLNSTDTDDEYKLFDNYFPLLLMLISLPRNETESLEKYMNQRTYAELKRMIDEKQKDSDITELISELEQNNTDLAEFISVVDNQKYVNLVEAYHNASIYNAIRGVWSLQLNPLLPAIDQLAILEYFAERRSNEHFRMSFWARLWAAIRAWLSGKQEFIECNADEPRCMRRIVEKLPLEARVELDRAAETEDLATVENIITEELTNQPKSARVEYELWKNANQPPQPLLDIIADKTEVEERALERLRAFDLVNSLKDYYRAMIESRSQAEQEEIRRFFQRMNDTFARCFNPIKDRYEYRY
;
A
#
# COMPACT_ATOMS: atom_id res chain seq x y z
N MET A 1 -7.33 53.32 -16.39
CA MET A 1 -7.00 52.01 -17.00
C MET A 1 -6.11 51.29 -16.02
N SER A 2 -6.68 50.33 -15.29
CA SER A 2 -6.10 49.73 -14.10
C SER A 2 -5.68 48.31 -14.44
N SER A 3 -4.40 47.99 -14.27
CA SER A 3 -3.85 46.65 -14.49
C SER A 3 -4.40 45.66 -13.45
N PRO A 4 -4.70 44.41 -13.82
CA PRO A 4 -5.06 43.38 -12.85
C PRO A 4 -3.81 42.90 -12.11
N THR A 5 -3.80 43.05 -10.78
CA THR A 5 -2.86 42.40 -9.88
C THR A 5 -3.19 40.91 -9.78
N LEU A 6 -2.24 40.07 -10.20
CA LEU A 6 -2.25 38.63 -9.98
C LEU A 6 -1.92 38.38 -8.50
N GLU A 7 -2.92 38.08 -7.68
CA GLU A 7 -2.71 37.51 -6.35
C GLU A 7 -2.25 36.06 -6.52
N VAL A 8 -0.94 35.85 -6.35
CA VAL A 8 -0.35 34.52 -6.22
C VAL A 8 -0.72 34.01 -4.83
N LEU A 9 -1.68 33.08 -4.77
CA LEU A 9 -2.00 32.33 -3.57
C LEU A 9 -0.76 31.52 -3.14
N ASP A 10 -0.15 31.96 -2.03
CA ASP A 10 0.98 31.29 -1.40
C ASP A 10 0.50 30.02 -0.70
N TYR A 11 0.75 28.87 -1.33
CA TYR A 11 0.42 27.53 -0.83
C TYR A 11 1.22 27.15 0.44
N GLY A 12 2.14 27.99 0.93
CA GLY A 12 2.86 27.77 2.18
C GLY A 12 2.01 27.86 3.45
N MET A 13 0.92 28.63 3.44
CA MET A 13 0.13 28.95 4.65
C MET A 13 -0.81 27.82 5.11
N LEU A 14 -1.18 26.87 4.23
CA LEU A 14 -1.98 25.71 4.63
C LEU A 14 -1.15 24.59 5.26
N SER A 15 0.16 24.56 5.00
CA SER A 15 1.08 23.56 5.57
C SER A 15 1.55 23.91 6.98
N GLN A 16 1.51 25.19 7.37
CA GLN A 16 1.98 25.65 8.68
C GLN A 16 0.91 25.60 9.77
N ASN A 17 -0.37 25.56 9.40
CA ASN A 17 -1.47 25.60 10.38
C ASN A 17 -1.80 24.22 11.00
N ILE A 18 -1.21 23.15 10.49
CA ILE A 18 -1.26 21.81 11.10
C ILE A 18 -0.13 21.67 12.14
N SER A 19 1.00 22.34 11.92
CA SER A 19 2.18 22.26 12.78
C SER A 19 2.08 23.07 14.07
N SER A 20 1.14 24.01 14.18
CA SER A 20 1.01 24.92 15.34
C SER A 20 0.03 24.46 16.43
N ILE A 21 -0.75 23.39 16.18
CA ILE A 21 -1.68 22.81 17.17
C ILE A 21 -1.05 21.61 17.94
N LEU A 22 0.12 21.13 17.50
CA LEU A 22 0.94 20.15 18.22
C LEU A 22 1.95 20.88 19.13
N LEU A 23 1.45 21.58 20.15
CA LEU A 23 2.28 21.96 21.29
C LEU A 23 2.34 20.78 22.26
N ASP A 24 3.56 20.36 22.56
CA ASP A 24 3.97 19.22 23.39
C ASP A 24 3.08 18.98 24.63
N PRO A 25 2.57 17.75 24.85
CA PRO A 25 2.29 17.30 26.20
C PRO A 25 3.61 16.94 26.92
N PRO A 26 3.67 17.08 28.25
CA PRO A 26 4.92 16.96 28.99
C PRO A 26 5.52 15.57 28.84
N LEU A 27 6.84 15.52 28.62
CA LEU A 27 7.67 14.31 28.71
C LEU A 27 7.43 13.64 30.08
N ASN A 28 6.54 12.66 30.09
CA ASN A 28 6.46 11.57 31.05
C ASN A 28 5.47 10.53 30.53
N SER A 29 5.77 9.97 29.35
CA SER A 29 5.33 8.62 29.01
C SER A 29 6.58 7.78 28.93
N THR A 30 6.75 6.87 29.87
CA THR A 30 7.55 5.67 29.67
C THR A 30 6.84 4.82 28.61
N ASP A 31 6.83 5.27 27.36
CA ASP A 31 6.65 4.38 26.22
C ASP A 31 8.00 3.65 26.12
N THR A 32 8.06 2.46 26.69
CA THR A 32 9.10 1.51 26.29
C THR A 32 8.87 1.23 24.82
N ASP A 33 9.66 1.85 23.95
CA ASP A 33 9.83 1.42 22.57
C ASP A 33 10.34 -0.02 22.63
N ASP A 34 9.42 -0.99 22.73
CA ASP A 34 9.74 -2.37 22.41
C ASP A 34 10.04 -2.39 20.92
N GLU A 35 11.33 -2.30 20.60
CA GLU A 35 11.84 -2.41 19.24
C GLU A 35 11.32 -3.71 18.61
N TYR A 36 10.62 -3.58 17.48
CA TYR A 36 10.06 -4.74 16.81
C TYR A 36 11.18 -5.66 16.32
N LYS A 37 11.24 -6.86 16.90
CA LYS A 37 12.24 -7.86 16.54
C LYS A 37 11.80 -8.62 15.30
N LEU A 38 12.10 -8.06 14.13
CA LEU A 38 11.75 -8.66 12.83
C LEU A 38 12.22 -10.11 12.73
N PHE A 39 13.45 -10.39 13.15
CA PHE A 39 14.05 -11.72 13.02
C PHE A 39 13.38 -12.75 13.93
N ASP A 40 13.14 -12.42 15.19
CA ASP A 40 12.49 -13.33 16.14
C ASP A 40 11.09 -13.73 15.63
N ASN A 41 10.40 -12.79 14.97
CA ASN A 41 9.06 -13.01 14.43
C ASN A 41 9.01 -13.74 13.08
N TYR A 42 10.08 -13.69 12.30
CA TYR A 42 10.16 -14.30 10.97
C TYR A 42 11.26 -15.35 10.86
N PHE A 43 11.74 -15.89 11.99
CA PHE A 43 12.83 -16.85 11.99
C PHE A 43 12.54 -18.11 11.13
N PRO A 44 11.36 -18.75 11.22
CA PRO A 44 11.02 -19.87 10.33
C PRO A 44 11.03 -19.49 8.84
N LEU A 45 10.59 -18.26 8.51
CA LEU A 45 10.62 -17.73 7.15
C LEU A 45 12.07 -17.53 6.66
N LEU A 46 12.94 -16.98 7.49
CA LEU A 46 14.36 -16.79 7.16
C LEU A 46 15.01 -18.13 6.78
N LEU A 47 14.80 -19.17 7.58
CA LEU A 47 15.33 -20.51 7.33
C LEU A 47 14.85 -21.10 6.01
N MET A 48 13.56 -20.97 5.72
CA MET A 48 13.01 -21.38 4.43
C MET A 48 13.67 -20.61 3.28
N LEU A 49 13.81 -19.29 3.38
CA LEU A 49 14.40 -18.48 2.31
C LEU A 49 15.85 -18.89 2.00
N ILE A 50 16.61 -19.29 3.03
CA ILE A 50 17.98 -19.79 2.89
C ILE A 50 18.01 -21.15 2.19
N SER A 51 17.01 -22.00 2.43
CA SER A 51 16.94 -23.34 1.83
C SER A 51 16.42 -23.33 0.39
N LEU A 52 15.93 -22.19 -0.11
CA LEU A 52 15.44 -22.08 -1.48
C LEU A 52 16.54 -22.31 -2.52
N PRO A 53 16.21 -22.99 -3.64
CA PRO A 53 17.08 -23.05 -4.81
C PRO A 53 17.45 -21.66 -5.34
N ARG A 54 18.68 -21.51 -5.88
CA ARG A 54 19.19 -20.21 -6.36
C ARG A 54 18.28 -19.51 -7.37
N ASN A 55 17.66 -20.25 -8.29
CA ASN A 55 16.73 -19.70 -9.28
C ASN A 55 15.47 -19.09 -8.64
N GLU A 56 15.00 -19.65 -7.53
CA GLU A 56 13.86 -19.14 -6.78
C GLU A 56 14.26 -17.89 -5.99
N THR A 57 15.43 -17.91 -5.35
CA THR A 57 16.00 -16.73 -4.68
C THR A 57 16.20 -15.57 -5.67
N GLU A 58 16.76 -15.83 -6.86
CA GLU A 58 16.94 -14.82 -7.91
C GLU A 58 15.60 -14.24 -8.39
N SER A 59 14.55 -15.06 -8.43
CA SER A 59 13.19 -14.61 -8.77
C SER A 59 12.62 -13.68 -7.69
N LEU A 60 12.80 -14.02 -6.42
CA LEU A 60 12.40 -13.16 -5.29
C LEU A 60 13.16 -11.83 -5.28
N GLU A 61 14.47 -11.86 -5.51
CA GLU A 61 15.29 -10.64 -5.64
C GLU A 61 14.82 -9.77 -6.80
N LYS A 62 14.43 -10.37 -7.92
CA LYS A 62 13.86 -9.63 -9.05
C LYS A 62 12.57 -8.92 -8.65
N TYR A 63 11.65 -9.59 -7.96
CA TYR A 63 10.40 -8.98 -7.51
C TYR A 63 10.64 -7.85 -6.49
N MET A 64 11.59 -8.04 -5.56
CA MET A 64 12.01 -7.00 -4.62
C MET A 64 12.56 -5.76 -5.36
N ASN A 65 13.48 -5.97 -6.32
CA ASN A 65 14.08 -4.90 -7.12
C ASN A 65 13.06 -4.18 -8.02
N GLN A 66 12.07 -4.92 -8.53
CA GLN A 66 10.97 -4.37 -9.33
C GLN A 66 9.86 -3.75 -8.47
N ARG A 67 9.93 -3.91 -7.14
CA ARG A 67 8.94 -3.42 -6.16
C ARG A 67 7.54 -4.00 -6.37
N THR A 68 7.50 -5.24 -6.82
CA THR A 68 6.29 -6.03 -7.07
C THR A 68 6.08 -6.96 -5.87
N TYR A 69 5.69 -6.36 -4.74
CA TYR A 69 5.69 -7.07 -3.46
C TYR A 69 4.53 -8.06 -3.32
N ALA A 70 3.47 -7.91 -4.12
CA ALA A 70 2.38 -8.88 -4.17
C ALA A 70 2.87 -10.23 -4.70
N GLU A 71 3.68 -10.20 -5.77
CA GLU A 71 4.27 -11.37 -6.42
C GLU A 71 5.33 -12.02 -5.53
N LEU A 72 6.17 -11.21 -4.88
CA LEU A 72 7.14 -11.67 -3.88
C LEU A 72 6.44 -12.40 -2.75
N LYS A 73 5.40 -11.78 -2.16
CA LYS A 73 4.64 -12.37 -1.06
C LYS A 73 3.95 -13.67 -1.47
N ARG A 74 3.24 -13.68 -2.60
CA ARG A 74 2.56 -14.88 -3.11
C ARG A 74 3.54 -16.05 -3.29
N MET A 75 4.70 -15.80 -3.89
CA MET A 75 5.71 -16.85 -4.08
C MET A 75 6.21 -17.40 -2.75
N ILE A 76 6.47 -16.52 -1.76
CA ILE A 76 6.87 -16.93 -0.42
C ILE A 76 5.77 -17.73 0.28
N ASP A 77 4.50 -17.29 0.22
CA ASP A 77 3.37 -17.98 0.84
C ASP A 77 3.12 -19.37 0.22
N GLU A 78 3.31 -19.51 -1.09
CA GLU A 78 3.26 -20.80 -1.77
C GLU A 78 4.37 -21.73 -1.26
N LYS A 79 5.60 -21.21 -1.10
CA LYS A 79 6.71 -21.99 -0.57
C LYS A 79 6.52 -22.36 0.90
N GLN A 80 5.94 -21.49 1.72
CA GLN A 80 5.64 -21.82 3.11
C GLN A 80 4.68 -23.01 3.24
N LYS A 81 3.70 -23.13 2.34
CA LYS A 81 2.75 -24.26 2.32
C LYS A 81 3.42 -25.58 1.95
N ASP A 82 4.41 -25.52 1.08
CA ASP A 82 5.12 -26.70 0.56
C ASP A 82 6.34 -27.10 1.43
N SER A 83 6.80 -26.20 2.31
CA SER A 83 8.02 -26.40 3.09
C SER A 83 7.74 -27.09 4.43
N ASP A 84 8.30 -28.28 4.63
CA ASP A 84 8.43 -28.87 5.96
C ASP A 84 9.75 -28.42 6.59
N ILE A 85 9.69 -27.29 7.29
CA ILE A 85 10.84 -26.71 8.02
C ILE A 85 11.01 -27.27 9.43
N THR A 86 10.15 -28.22 9.83
CA THR A 86 10.13 -28.78 11.19
C THR A 86 11.45 -29.48 11.55
N GLU A 87 12.05 -30.17 10.58
CA GLU A 87 13.35 -30.85 10.73
C GLU A 87 14.48 -29.83 10.92
N LEU A 88 14.50 -28.76 10.12
CA LEU A 88 15.52 -27.70 10.19
C LEU A 88 15.47 -26.92 11.51
N ILE A 89 14.26 -26.59 11.98
CA ILE A 89 14.06 -25.90 13.27
C ILE A 89 14.55 -26.78 14.42
N SER A 90 14.21 -28.08 14.40
CA SER A 90 14.64 -29.04 15.42
C SER A 90 16.16 -29.19 15.50
N GLU A 91 16.85 -29.19 14.35
CA GLU A 91 18.32 -29.25 14.31
C GLU A 91 18.98 -27.98 14.86
N LEU A 92 18.41 -26.81 14.62
CA LEU A 92 18.96 -25.52 15.07
C LEU A 92 18.73 -25.27 16.56
N GLU A 93 17.56 -25.65 17.08
CA GLU A 93 17.26 -25.61 18.53
C GLU A 93 18.19 -26.52 19.33
N GLN A 94 18.54 -27.70 18.78
CA GLN A 94 19.49 -28.61 19.42
C GLN A 94 20.93 -28.08 19.42
N ASN A 95 21.30 -27.27 18.43
CA ASN A 95 22.67 -26.77 18.25
C ASN A 95 22.97 -25.44 18.95
N ASN A 96 21.97 -24.77 19.55
CA ASN A 96 22.15 -23.51 20.30
C ASN A 96 22.90 -22.42 19.50
N THR A 97 22.64 -22.36 18.19
CA THR A 97 23.33 -21.47 17.25
C THR A 97 23.00 -20.00 17.52
N ASP A 98 24.02 -19.14 17.67
CA ASP A 98 23.84 -17.69 17.81
C ASP A 98 23.48 -17.05 16.46
N LEU A 99 22.26 -16.54 16.37
CA LEU A 99 21.67 -15.97 15.16
C LEU A 99 22.30 -14.63 14.77
N ALA A 100 22.89 -13.91 15.73
CA ALA A 100 23.59 -12.66 15.45
C ALA A 100 24.84 -12.88 14.60
N GLU A 101 25.53 -14.02 14.79
CA GLU A 101 26.69 -14.40 14.00
C GLU A 101 26.29 -14.77 12.56
N PHE A 102 25.12 -15.41 12.37
CA PHE A 102 24.59 -15.76 11.05
C PHE A 102 24.27 -14.53 10.18
N ILE A 103 23.65 -13.50 10.76
CA ILE A 103 23.30 -12.25 10.04
C ILE A 103 24.56 -11.48 9.62
N SER A 104 25.66 -11.60 10.35
CA SER A 104 26.91 -10.87 10.09
C SER A 104 27.66 -11.29 8.81
N VAL A 105 27.27 -12.43 8.20
CA VAL A 105 27.85 -12.92 6.95
C VAL A 105 27.21 -12.20 5.77
N VAL A 106 28.02 -11.50 4.95
CA VAL A 106 27.58 -10.63 3.84
C VAL A 106 26.62 -11.33 2.85
N ASP A 107 26.80 -12.63 2.59
CA ASP A 107 25.92 -13.41 1.71
C ASP A 107 24.50 -13.62 2.27
N ASN A 108 24.28 -13.37 3.57
CA ASN A 108 22.99 -13.55 4.22
C ASN A 108 22.14 -12.27 4.26
N GLN A 109 22.72 -11.10 3.98
CA GLN A 109 22.00 -9.81 3.95
C GLN A 109 20.86 -9.81 2.92
N LYS A 110 21.01 -10.54 1.82
CA LYS A 110 19.94 -10.67 0.81
C LYS A 110 18.69 -11.34 1.39
N TYR A 111 18.84 -12.34 2.26
CA TYR A 111 17.71 -13.02 2.88
C TYR A 111 17.04 -12.13 3.92
N VAL A 112 17.84 -11.33 4.64
CA VAL A 112 17.31 -10.28 5.53
C VAL A 112 16.43 -9.31 4.76
N ASN A 113 16.92 -8.79 3.63
CA ASN A 113 16.15 -7.87 2.79
C ASN A 113 14.88 -8.51 2.24
N LEU A 114 14.90 -9.81 1.93
CA LEU A 114 13.71 -10.56 1.50
C LEU A 114 12.68 -10.71 2.63
N VAL A 115 13.11 -10.96 3.87
CA VAL A 115 12.22 -10.99 5.05
C VAL A 115 11.60 -9.62 5.28
N GLU A 116 12.38 -8.55 5.17
CA GLU A 116 11.89 -7.18 5.30
C GLU A 116 10.88 -6.84 4.19
N ALA A 117 11.17 -7.19 2.94
CA ALA A 117 10.25 -7.00 1.82
C ALA A 117 8.93 -7.77 2.02
N TYR A 118 9.01 -9.02 2.53
CA TYR A 118 7.83 -9.81 2.87
C TYR A 118 7.01 -9.15 3.99
N HIS A 119 7.67 -8.67 5.05
CA HIS A 119 7.00 -7.95 6.13
C HIS A 119 6.30 -6.68 5.65
N ASN A 120 6.98 -5.89 4.80
CA ASN A 120 6.40 -4.70 4.18
C ASN A 120 5.20 -5.07 3.29
N ALA A 121 5.24 -6.20 2.58
CA ALA A 121 4.10 -6.71 1.82
C ALA A 121 2.89 -7.03 2.72
N SER A 122 3.10 -7.67 3.88
CA SER A 122 2.04 -7.90 4.87
C SER A 122 1.45 -6.61 5.42
N ILE A 123 2.27 -5.58 5.70
CA ILE A 123 1.78 -4.27 6.12
C ILE A 123 0.95 -3.63 5.01
N TYR A 124 1.43 -3.65 3.76
CA TYR A 124 0.67 -3.13 2.63
C TYR A 124 -0.65 -3.88 2.40
N ASN A 125 -0.68 -5.19 2.64
CA ASN A 125 -1.90 -5.98 2.56
C ASN A 125 -2.91 -5.58 3.65
N ALA A 126 -2.45 -5.34 4.88
CA ALA A 126 -3.29 -4.81 5.96
C ALA A 126 -3.83 -3.40 5.63
N ILE A 127 -2.98 -2.51 5.12
CA ILE A 127 -3.39 -1.18 4.64
C ILE A 127 -4.46 -1.32 3.57
N ARG A 128 -4.23 -2.16 2.56
CA ARG A 128 -5.21 -2.46 1.51
C ARG A 128 -6.53 -2.95 2.11
N GLY A 129 -6.48 -3.85 3.09
CA GLY A 129 -7.65 -4.33 3.81
C GLY A 129 -8.50 -3.19 4.38
N VAL A 130 -7.87 -2.21 5.04
CA VAL A 130 -8.58 -1.02 5.58
C VAL A 130 -9.18 -0.14 4.47
N TRP A 131 -8.46 0.05 3.36
CA TRP A 131 -9.01 0.74 2.19
C TRP A 131 -10.24 0.00 1.63
N SER A 132 -10.16 -1.33 1.56
CA SER A 132 -11.25 -2.19 1.10
C SER A 132 -12.48 -2.13 2.02
N LEU A 133 -12.33 -1.91 3.34
CA LEU A 133 -13.48 -1.68 4.24
C LEU A 133 -14.37 -0.52 3.74
N GLN A 134 -13.75 0.54 3.24
CA GLN A 134 -14.46 1.75 2.81
C GLN A 134 -14.93 1.66 1.36
N LEU A 135 -14.11 1.06 0.49
CA LEU A 135 -14.31 1.15 -0.94
C LEU A 135 -14.99 -0.08 -1.56
N ASN A 136 -14.70 -1.31 -1.09
CA ASN A 136 -15.28 -2.52 -1.69
C ASN A 136 -16.83 -2.55 -1.66
N PRO A 137 -17.52 -2.06 -0.61
CA PRO A 137 -18.99 -2.00 -0.59
C PRO A 137 -19.58 -1.09 -1.68
N LEU A 138 -18.80 -0.14 -2.20
CA LEU A 138 -19.24 0.89 -3.15
C LEU A 138 -18.71 0.64 -4.57
N LEU A 139 -17.47 0.15 -4.66
CA LEU A 139 -16.71 0.01 -5.89
C LEU A 139 -15.88 -1.28 -5.82
N PRO A 140 -16.24 -2.33 -6.58
CA PRO A 140 -15.51 -3.60 -6.56
C PRO A 140 -14.02 -3.46 -6.92
N ALA A 141 -13.19 -4.38 -6.43
CA ALA A 141 -11.73 -4.38 -6.63
C ALA A 141 -11.29 -4.23 -8.10
N ILE A 142 -11.97 -4.90 -9.03
CA ILE A 142 -11.67 -4.80 -10.47
C ILE A 142 -11.96 -3.40 -11.04
N ASP A 143 -13.00 -2.74 -10.54
CA ASP A 143 -13.35 -1.37 -10.92
C ASP A 143 -12.31 -0.39 -10.37
N GLN A 144 -11.83 -0.60 -9.14
CA GLN A 144 -10.74 0.18 -8.56
C GLN A 144 -9.45 0.08 -9.40
N LEU A 145 -9.09 -1.14 -9.84
CA LEU A 145 -7.96 -1.37 -10.73
C LEU A 145 -8.11 -0.61 -12.05
N ALA A 146 -9.29 -0.69 -12.68
CA ALA A 146 -9.57 0.01 -13.92
C ALA A 146 -9.37 1.53 -13.80
N ILE A 147 -9.81 2.14 -12.69
CA ILE A 147 -9.62 3.57 -12.46
C ILE A 147 -8.15 3.93 -12.19
N LEU A 148 -7.43 3.09 -11.43
CA LEU A 148 -5.99 3.26 -11.23
C LEU A 148 -5.22 3.21 -12.56
N GLU A 149 -5.55 2.25 -13.44
CA GLU A 149 -4.94 2.15 -14.78
C GLU A 149 -5.25 3.37 -15.64
N TYR A 150 -6.50 3.87 -15.63
CA TYR A 150 -6.85 5.11 -16.33
C TYR A 150 -5.97 6.28 -15.88
N PHE A 151 -5.81 6.49 -14.57
CA PHE A 151 -4.98 7.60 -14.09
C PHE A 151 -3.48 7.40 -14.34
N ALA A 152 -2.99 6.16 -14.32
CA ALA A 152 -1.63 5.84 -14.70
C ALA A 152 -1.38 6.15 -16.19
N GLU A 153 -2.31 5.76 -17.07
CA GLU A 153 -2.26 6.04 -18.51
C GLU A 153 -2.33 7.55 -18.78
N ARG A 154 -3.26 8.26 -18.13
CA ARG A 154 -3.40 9.72 -18.24
C ARG A 154 -2.12 10.44 -17.83
N ARG A 155 -1.50 10.05 -16.70
CA ARG A 155 -0.23 10.64 -16.24
C ARG A 155 0.91 10.39 -17.24
N SER A 156 1.00 9.17 -17.78
CA SER A 156 2.00 8.81 -18.80
C SER A 156 1.81 9.66 -20.06
N ASN A 157 0.57 9.82 -20.53
CA ASN A 157 0.22 10.64 -21.68
C ASN A 157 0.53 12.13 -21.45
N GLU A 158 0.22 12.67 -20.27
CA GLU A 158 0.57 14.05 -19.91
C GLU A 158 2.09 14.26 -19.93
N HIS A 159 2.88 13.36 -19.31
CA HIS A 159 4.34 13.41 -19.36
C HIS A 159 4.88 13.30 -20.80
N PHE A 160 4.31 12.42 -21.62
CA PHE A 160 4.69 12.27 -23.03
C PHE A 160 4.43 13.55 -23.83
N ARG A 161 3.35 14.28 -23.51
CA ARG A 161 3.01 15.56 -24.16
C ARG A 161 3.77 16.76 -23.60
N MET A 162 4.43 16.64 -22.44
CA MET A 162 5.29 17.71 -21.91
C MET A 162 6.47 18.01 -22.85
N SER A 163 6.73 19.30 -23.06
CA SER A 163 7.90 19.73 -23.82
C SER A 163 9.20 19.35 -23.10
N PHE A 164 10.29 19.26 -23.87
CA PHE A 164 11.63 19.01 -23.32
C PHE A 164 11.96 19.98 -22.17
N TRP A 165 11.65 21.28 -22.34
CA TRP A 165 11.89 22.30 -21.32
C TRP A 165 11.03 22.12 -20.07
N ALA A 166 9.79 21.69 -20.21
CA ALA A 166 8.93 21.39 -19.07
C ALA A 166 9.46 20.20 -18.26
N ARG A 167 9.94 19.15 -18.93
CA ARG A 167 10.57 17.99 -18.27
C ARG A 167 11.89 18.37 -17.59
N LEU A 168 12.75 19.13 -18.28
CA LEU A 168 14.01 19.63 -17.72
C LEU A 168 13.75 20.51 -16.49
N TRP A 169 12.77 21.41 -16.57
CA TRP A 169 12.40 22.28 -15.46
C TRP A 169 11.79 21.51 -14.28
N ALA A 170 10.98 20.47 -14.54
CA ALA A 170 10.47 19.58 -13.51
C ALA A 170 11.62 18.84 -12.80
N ALA A 171 12.60 18.32 -13.54
CA ALA A 171 13.77 17.65 -12.99
C ALA A 171 14.64 18.60 -12.15
N ILE A 172 14.89 19.83 -12.64
CA ILE A 172 15.62 20.86 -11.89
C ILE A 172 14.86 21.22 -10.61
N ARG A 173 13.53 21.38 -10.67
CA ARG A 173 12.72 21.72 -9.51
C ARG A 173 12.71 20.59 -8.48
N ALA A 174 12.62 19.33 -8.91
CA ALA A 174 12.75 18.15 -8.04
C ALA A 174 14.14 18.12 -7.37
N TRP A 175 15.20 18.39 -8.13
CA TRP A 175 16.56 18.47 -7.62
C TRP A 175 16.74 19.62 -6.60
N LEU A 176 16.26 20.83 -6.91
CA LEU A 176 16.36 22.00 -6.02
C LEU A 176 15.51 21.87 -4.75
N SER A 177 14.34 21.22 -4.85
CA SER A 177 13.45 21.03 -3.71
C SER A 177 13.86 19.87 -2.80
N GLY A 178 14.92 19.11 -3.16
CA GLY A 178 15.30 17.90 -2.44
C GLY A 178 14.26 16.78 -2.50
N LYS A 179 13.12 17.01 -3.15
CA LYS A 179 12.09 16.02 -3.44
C LYS A 179 12.51 15.26 -4.69
N GLN A 180 13.60 14.51 -4.61
CA GLN A 180 13.59 13.28 -5.39
C GLN A 180 12.48 12.44 -4.79
N GLU A 181 11.41 12.22 -5.54
CA GLU A 181 10.46 11.13 -5.29
C GLU A 181 11.20 9.79 -5.48
N PHE A 182 12.28 9.54 -4.73
CA PHE A 182 12.68 8.20 -4.39
C PHE A 182 11.65 7.72 -3.38
N ILE A 183 10.47 7.35 -3.89
CA ILE A 183 9.43 6.86 -3.02
C ILE A 183 9.78 5.39 -2.78
N GLU A 184 10.33 5.14 -1.60
CA GLU A 184 10.75 3.82 -1.14
C GLU A 184 9.50 2.98 -0.79
N CYS A 185 9.54 1.69 -1.11
CA CYS A 185 8.46 0.76 -0.79
C CYS A 185 8.76 0.10 0.57
N ASN A 186 8.82 0.89 1.62
CA ASN A 186 9.21 0.42 2.96
C ASN A 186 8.01 0.21 3.88
N ALA A 187 6.79 0.54 3.44
CA ALA A 187 5.57 0.49 4.25
C ALA A 187 5.62 1.29 5.57
N ASP A 188 6.45 2.35 5.63
CA ASP A 188 6.59 3.19 6.82
C ASP A 188 5.39 4.12 7.06
N GLU A 189 4.61 4.39 6.02
CA GLU A 189 3.44 5.26 6.07
C GLU A 189 2.18 4.52 5.59
N PRO A 190 1.06 4.61 6.32
CA PRO A 190 0.90 5.33 7.59
C PRO A 190 1.53 4.58 8.78
N ARG A 191 2.22 5.30 9.66
CA ARG A 191 2.92 4.72 10.82
C ARG A 191 2.00 3.96 11.76
N CYS A 192 0.77 4.44 11.94
CA CYS A 192 -0.24 3.76 12.75
C CYS A 192 -0.49 2.31 12.30
N MET A 193 -0.52 2.04 10.99
CA MET A 193 -0.77 0.68 10.48
C MET A 193 0.43 -0.24 10.70
N ARG A 194 1.65 0.26 10.46
CA ARG A 194 2.87 -0.47 10.76
C ARG A 194 2.93 -0.86 12.24
N ARG A 195 2.69 0.10 13.14
CA ARG A 195 2.63 -0.12 14.60
C ARG A 195 1.59 -1.16 15.01
N ILE A 196 0.39 -1.13 14.43
CA ILE A 196 -0.66 -2.12 14.69
C ILE A 196 -0.17 -3.52 14.29
N VAL A 197 0.32 -3.67 13.05
CA VAL A 197 0.78 -4.96 12.55
C VAL A 197 1.95 -5.50 13.36
N GLU A 198 2.94 -4.68 13.70
CA GLU A 198 4.13 -5.10 14.46
C GLU A 198 3.83 -5.49 15.91
N LYS A 199 2.72 -5.00 16.50
CA LYS A 199 2.30 -5.36 17.87
C LYS A 199 1.39 -6.59 17.92
N LEU A 200 0.82 -7.02 16.79
CA LEU A 200 -0.01 -8.21 16.73
C LEU A 200 0.82 -9.50 16.96
N PRO A 201 0.28 -10.49 17.71
CA PRO A 201 0.88 -11.81 17.78
C PRO A 201 0.90 -12.47 16.39
N LEU A 202 1.77 -13.48 16.21
CA LEU A 202 1.95 -14.12 14.90
C LEU A 202 0.65 -14.68 14.34
N GLU A 203 -0.16 -15.33 15.18
CA GLU A 203 -1.43 -15.93 14.78
C GLU A 203 -2.41 -14.88 14.23
N ALA A 204 -2.56 -13.75 14.95
CA ALA A 204 -3.43 -12.66 14.53
C ALA A 204 -2.91 -11.94 13.27
N ARG A 205 -1.59 -11.87 13.08
CA ARG A 205 -1.01 -11.33 11.83
C ARG A 205 -1.33 -12.21 10.64
N VAL A 206 -1.19 -13.53 10.77
CA VAL A 206 -1.53 -14.48 9.71
C VAL A 206 -3.04 -14.43 9.41
N GLU A 207 -3.87 -14.31 10.44
CA GLU A 207 -5.32 -14.16 10.29
C GLU A 207 -5.69 -12.84 9.57
N LEU A 208 -5.09 -11.71 9.98
CA LEU A 208 -5.30 -10.41 9.35
C LEU A 208 -4.90 -10.43 7.88
N ASP A 209 -3.74 -11.00 7.59
CA ASP A 209 -3.20 -11.10 6.24
C ASP A 209 -4.12 -11.93 5.33
N ARG A 210 -4.56 -13.09 5.82
CA ARG A 210 -5.55 -13.93 5.12
C ARG A 210 -6.88 -13.21 4.92
N ALA A 211 -7.40 -12.55 5.96
CA ALA A 211 -8.67 -11.84 5.88
C ALA A 211 -8.62 -10.71 4.83
N ALA A 212 -7.50 -9.98 4.76
CA ALA A 212 -7.28 -8.96 3.74
C ALA A 212 -7.18 -9.55 2.31
N GLU A 213 -6.59 -10.74 2.15
CA GLU A 213 -6.52 -11.43 0.85
C GLU A 213 -7.87 -11.94 0.34
N THR A 214 -8.68 -12.49 1.26
CA THR A 214 -9.99 -13.07 0.94
C THR A 214 -11.14 -12.06 0.99
N GLU A 215 -10.83 -10.78 1.24
CA GLU A 215 -11.81 -9.71 1.40
C GLU A 215 -12.83 -9.98 2.52
N ASP A 216 -12.38 -10.64 3.60
CA ASP A 216 -13.17 -10.78 4.84
C ASP A 216 -13.04 -9.49 5.67
N LEU A 217 -13.80 -8.49 5.24
CA LEU A 217 -13.79 -7.14 5.78
C LEU A 217 -14.16 -7.09 7.28
N ALA A 218 -15.04 -7.98 7.74
CA ALA A 218 -15.45 -8.01 9.15
C ALA A 218 -14.28 -8.43 10.05
N THR A 219 -13.54 -9.48 9.64
CA THR A 219 -12.37 -9.95 10.38
C THR A 219 -11.25 -8.91 10.40
N VAL A 220 -10.98 -8.25 9.27
CA VAL A 220 -10.02 -7.14 9.20
C VAL A 220 -10.37 -6.03 10.19
N GLU A 221 -11.64 -5.58 10.18
CA GLU A 221 -12.09 -4.51 11.08
C GLU A 221 -11.98 -4.92 12.55
N ASN A 222 -12.36 -6.15 12.89
CA ASN A 222 -12.31 -6.67 14.26
C ASN A 222 -10.86 -6.70 14.80
N ILE A 223 -9.93 -7.31 14.06
CA ILE A 223 -8.52 -7.43 14.50
C ILE A 223 -7.89 -6.05 14.69
N ILE A 224 -8.09 -5.14 13.73
CA ILE A 224 -7.52 -3.79 13.79
C ILE A 224 -8.12 -3.01 14.95
N THR A 225 -9.43 -3.09 15.15
CA THR A 225 -10.12 -2.36 16.23
C THR A 225 -9.69 -2.88 17.59
N GLU A 226 -9.61 -4.20 17.77
CA GLU A 226 -9.15 -4.85 18.99
C GLU A 226 -7.72 -4.39 19.33
N GLU A 227 -6.80 -4.46 18.38
CA GLU A 227 -5.41 -4.03 18.61
C GLU A 227 -5.32 -2.53 18.88
N LEU A 228 -6.09 -1.69 18.18
CA LEU A 228 -6.19 -0.26 18.47
C LEU A 228 -6.64 0.01 19.91
N THR A 229 -7.49 -0.84 20.51
CA THR A 229 -7.88 -0.70 21.92
C THR A 229 -6.74 -0.94 22.91
N ASN A 230 -5.66 -1.59 22.49
CA ASN A 230 -4.45 -1.81 23.26
C ASN A 230 -3.39 -0.70 23.04
N GLN A 231 -3.55 0.12 22.00
CA GLN A 231 -2.63 1.20 21.65
C GLN A 231 -2.92 2.51 22.42
N PRO A 232 -1.92 3.40 22.58
CA PRO A 232 -2.11 4.71 23.21
C PRO A 232 -3.08 5.59 22.40
N LYS A 233 -3.68 6.56 23.08
CA LYS A 233 -4.69 7.45 22.48
C LYS A 233 -4.18 8.19 21.24
N SER A 234 -2.89 8.55 21.20
CA SER A 234 -2.25 9.19 20.05
C SER A 234 -2.33 8.34 18.79
N ALA A 235 -1.98 7.05 18.88
CA ALA A 235 -2.04 6.11 17.76
C ALA A 235 -3.48 5.90 17.25
N ARG A 236 -4.47 5.87 18.16
CA ARG A 236 -5.89 5.79 17.76
C ARG A 236 -6.34 7.02 16.99
N VAL A 237 -5.96 8.21 17.45
CA VAL A 237 -6.29 9.47 16.77
C VAL A 237 -5.63 9.53 15.40
N GLU A 238 -4.37 9.12 15.30
CA GLU A 238 -3.66 9.03 14.02
C GLU A 238 -4.37 8.09 13.04
N TYR A 239 -4.74 6.89 13.48
CA TYR A 239 -5.49 5.94 12.67
C TYR A 239 -6.83 6.51 12.19
N GLU A 240 -7.61 7.11 13.08
CA GLU A 240 -8.91 7.71 12.71
C GLU A 240 -8.76 8.87 11.73
N LEU A 241 -7.76 9.74 11.91
CA LEU A 241 -7.48 10.83 10.97
C LEU A 241 -7.10 10.28 9.59
N TRP A 242 -6.22 9.28 9.55
CA TRP A 242 -5.82 8.63 8.31
C TRP A 242 -7.02 7.91 7.64
N LYS A 243 -7.79 7.12 8.39
CA LYS A 243 -8.97 6.41 7.92
C LYS A 243 -9.99 7.38 7.32
N ASN A 244 -10.28 8.50 8.01
CA ASN A 244 -11.23 9.50 7.53
C ASN A 244 -10.75 10.27 6.30
N ALA A 245 -9.45 10.50 6.14
CA ALA A 245 -8.90 11.12 4.92
C ALA A 245 -9.02 10.24 3.66
N ASN A 246 -9.30 8.94 3.84
CA ASN A 246 -9.45 7.96 2.78
C ASN A 246 -10.91 7.64 2.44
N GLN A 247 -11.86 8.48 2.87
CA GLN A 247 -13.24 8.36 2.42
C GLN A 247 -13.36 8.69 0.91
N PRO A 248 -14.20 7.94 0.16
CA PRO A 248 -14.44 8.22 -1.25
C PRO A 248 -14.99 9.65 -1.45
N PRO A 249 -14.47 10.43 -2.41
CA PRO A 249 -14.93 11.79 -2.63
C PRO A 249 -16.33 11.79 -3.24
N GLN A 250 -17.13 12.83 -2.95
CA GLN A 250 -18.52 12.94 -3.41
C GLN A 250 -18.69 12.73 -4.92
N PRO A 251 -17.84 13.29 -5.81
CA PRO A 251 -18.02 13.08 -7.25
C PRO A 251 -17.85 11.61 -7.68
N LEU A 252 -17.08 10.81 -6.95
CA LEU A 252 -16.99 9.37 -7.19
C LEU A 252 -18.26 8.66 -6.72
N LEU A 253 -18.80 9.05 -5.57
CA LEU A 253 -20.08 8.55 -5.05
C LEU A 253 -21.23 8.86 -6.00
N ASP A 254 -21.25 10.07 -6.59
CA ASP A 254 -22.26 10.47 -7.57
C ASP A 254 -22.17 9.61 -8.84
N ILE A 255 -20.97 9.33 -9.35
CA ILE A 255 -20.78 8.40 -10.48
C ILE A 255 -21.34 7.00 -10.15
N ILE A 256 -21.19 6.55 -8.90
CA ILE A 256 -21.68 5.23 -8.47
C ILE A 256 -23.21 5.25 -8.29
N ALA A 257 -23.76 6.32 -7.73
CA ALA A 257 -25.19 6.47 -7.46
C ALA A 257 -26.02 6.74 -8.72
N ASP A 258 -25.46 7.46 -9.70
CA ASP A 258 -26.15 7.85 -10.94
C ASP A 258 -26.30 6.70 -11.95
N LYS A 259 -25.79 5.50 -11.64
CA LYS A 259 -25.86 4.34 -12.53
C LYS A 259 -27.29 3.91 -12.77
N THR A 260 -27.64 3.79 -14.05
CA THR A 260 -28.90 3.18 -14.45
C THR A 260 -28.87 1.66 -14.23
N GLU A 261 -30.04 1.04 -14.10
CA GLU A 261 -30.16 -0.43 -13.97
C GLU A 261 -29.53 -1.18 -15.17
N VAL A 262 -29.55 -0.58 -16.36
CA VAL A 262 -28.93 -1.14 -17.56
C VAL A 262 -27.42 -1.08 -17.48
N GLU A 263 -26.86 0.05 -17.02
CA GLU A 263 -25.43 0.20 -16.81
C GLU A 263 -24.92 -0.76 -15.74
N GLU A 264 -25.62 -0.89 -14.61
CA GLU A 264 -25.18 -1.80 -13.55
C GLU A 264 -25.12 -3.25 -14.05
N ARG A 265 -26.16 -3.72 -14.77
CA ARG A 265 -26.14 -5.04 -15.42
C ARG A 265 -25.02 -5.21 -16.44
N ALA A 266 -24.68 -4.14 -17.17
CA ALA A 266 -23.57 -4.17 -18.12
C ALA A 266 -22.24 -4.30 -17.39
N LEU A 267 -22.03 -3.52 -16.32
CA LEU A 267 -20.83 -3.57 -15.48
C LEU A 267 -20.67 -4.93 -14.81
N GLU A 268 -21.75 -5.52 -14.27
CA GLU A 268 -21.74 -6.88 -13.73
C GLU A 268 -21.23 -7.91 -14.75
N ARG A 269 -21.66 -7.79 -16.02
CA ARG A 269 -21.16 -8.66 -17.10
C ARG A 269 -19.68 -8.40 -17.40
N LEU A 270 -19.26 -7.14 -17.49
CA LEU A 270 -17.85 -6.80 -17.72
C LEU A 270 -16.96 -7.36 -16.60
N ARG A 271 -17.40 -7.27 -15.34
CA ARG A 271 -16.73 -7.85 -14.18
C ARG A 271 -16.67 -9.37 -14.27
N ALA A 272 -17.76 -10.04 -14.65
CA ALA A 272 -17.81 -11.51 -14.77
C ALA A 272 -16.89 -12.06 -15.88
N PHE A 273 -16.57 -11.25 -16.89
CA PHE A 273 -15.64 -11.60 -17.97
C PHE A 273 -14.25 -10.94 -17.80
N ASP A 274 -13.97 -10.33 -16.64
CA ASP A 274 -12.70 -9.67 -16.33
C ASP A 274 -12.24 -8.62 -17.36
N LEU A 275 -13.20 -7.90 -17.97
CA LEU A 275 -12.94 -6.93 -19.03
C LEU A 275 -12.48 -5.58 -18.47
N VAL A 276 -11.30 -5.56 -17.84
CA VAL A 276 -10.70 -4.38 -17.17
C VAL A 276 -10.63 -3.18 -18.12
N ASN A 277 -10.23 -3.36 -19.38
CA ASN A 277 -10.15 -2.27 -20.35
C ASN A 277 -11.52 -1.64 -20.63
N SER A 278 -12.59 -2.44 -20.72
CA SER A 278 -13.95 -1.91 -20.92
C SER A 278 -14.47 -1.20 -19.67
N LEU A 279 -14.16 -1.71 -18.47
CA LEU A 279 -14.45 -1.01 -17.22
C LEU A 279 -13.70 0.32 -17.16
N LYS A 280 -12.44 0.35 -17.59
CA LYS A 280 -11.60 1.55 -17.66
C LYS A 280 -12.20 2.60 -18.59
N ASP A 281 -12.64 2.20 -19.78
CA ASP A 281 -13.29 3.10 -20.74
C ASP A 281 -14.60 3.69 -20.19
N TYR A 282 -15.40 2.87 -19.51
CA TYR A 282 -16.60 3.34 -18.82
C TYR A 282 -16.27 4.40 -17.77
N TYR A 283 -15.37 4.08 -16.83
CA TYR A 283 -15.01 5.03 -15.76
C TYR A 283 -14.32 6.27 -16.28
N ARG A 284 -13.52 6.15 -17.34
CA ARG A 284 -12.96 7.30 -18.06
C ARG A 284 -14.06 8.24 -18.55
N ALA A 285 -15.07 7.73 -19.26
CA ALA A 285 -16.16 8.55 -19.78
C ALA A 285 -16.94 9.24 -18.64
N MET A 286 -17.23 8.51 -17.56
CA MET A 286 -17.93 9.05 -16.40
C MET A 286 -17.13 10.13 -15.69
N ILE A 287 -15.83 9.91 -15.44
CA ILE A 287 -14.95 10.90 -14.80
C ILE A 287 -14.76 12.12 -15.70
N GLU A 288 -14.47 11.93 -16.99
CA GLU A 288 -14.21 13.04 -17.93
C GLU A 288 -15.47 13.91 -18.19
N SER A 289 -16.67 13.37 -17.96
CA SER A 289 -17.93 14.13 -18.03
C SER A 289 -18.14 15.12 -16.87
N ARG A 290 -17.42 14.94 -15.75
CA ARG A 290 -17.49 15.81 -14.57
C ARG A 290 -16.65 17.06 -14.76
N SER A 291 -16.87 18.07 -13.93
CA SER A 291 -16.08 19.30 -13.93
C SER A 291 -14.60 19.03 -13.60
N GLN A 292 -13.72 19.94 -14.00
CA GLN A 292 -12.27 19.80 -13.76
C GLN A 292 -11.93 19.70 -12.26
N ALA A 293 -12.68 20.40 -11.40
CA ALA A 293 -12.48 20.34 -9.94
C ALA A 293 -12.83 18.94 -9.41
N GLU A 294 -13.96 18.37 -9.84
CA GLU A 294 -14.40 17.04 -9.46
C GLU A 294 -13.44 15.95 -9.97
N GLN A 295 -12.96 16.08 -11.21
CA GLN A 295 -11.94 15.18 -11.75
C GLN A 295 -10.67 15.16 -10.90
N GLU A 296 -10.23 16.34 -10.45
CA GLU A 296 -9.05 16.49 -9.61
C GLU A 296 -9.24 15.88 -8.21
N GLU A 297 -10.44 15.96 -7.63
CA GLU A 297 -10.76 15.29 -6.36
C GLU A 297 -10.66 13.76 -6.48
N ILE A 298 -11.26 13.18 -7.52
CA ILE A 298 -11.17 11.73 -7.81
C ILE A 298 -9.70 11.35 -8.06
N ARG A 299 -8.97 12.14 -8.85
CA ARG A 299 -7.55 11.91 -9.13
C ARG A 299 -6.71 11.90 -7.85
N ARG A 300 -6.92 12.86 -6.95
CA ARG A 300 -6.19 12.94 -5.67
C ARG A 300 -6.51 11.76 -4.77
N PHE A 301 -7.74 11.27 -4.77
CA PHE A 301 -8.13 10.08 -4.01
C PHE A 301 -7.36 8.83 -4.46
N PHE A 302 -7.39 8.51 -5.76
CA PHE A 302 -6.65 7.36 -6.31
C PHE A 302 -5.13 7.57 -6.29
N GLN A 303 -4.65 8.82 -6.34
CA GLN A 303 -3.25 9.12 -6.10
C GLN A 303 -2.85 8.76 -4.66
N ARG A 304 -3.64 9.12 -3.64
CA ARG A 304 -3.37 8.72 -2.25
C ARG A 304 -3.34 7.21 -2.11
N MET A 305 -4.31 6.50 -2.68
CA MET A 305 -4.32 5.02 -2.67
C MET A 305 -3.04 4.44 -3.28
N ASN A 306 -2.65 4.94 -4.45
CA ASN A 306 -1.44 4.53 -5.15
C ASN A 306 -0.17 4.80 -4.35
N ASP A 307 -0.08 5.97 -3.72
CA ASP A 307 1.07 6.40 -2.94
C ASP A 307 1.16 5.66 -1.60
N THR A 308 0.02 5.26 -1.01
CA THR A 308 -0.05 4.56 0.28
C THR A 308 0.29 3.07 0.13
N PHE A 309 -0.25 2.37 -0.88
CA PHE A 309 0.05 0.94 -1.05
C PHE A 309 0.05 0.46 -2.52
N ALA A 310 -0.91 0.91 -3.35
CA ALA A 310 -1.21 0.21 -4.60
C ALA A 310 -0.08 0.26 -5.66
N ARG A 311 0.89 1.16 -5.51
CA ARG A 311 2.11 1.13 -6.35
C ARG A 311 3.06 -0.01 -6.00
N CYS A 312 3.20 -0.32 -4.70
CA CYS A 312 4.16 -1.31 -4.20
C CYS A 312 3.52 -2.70 -4.02
N PHE A 313 2.21 -2.73 -3.76
CA PHE A 313 1.46 -3.95 -3.49
C PHE A 313 0.09 -3.88 -4.14
N ASN A 314 -0.10 -4.58 -5.27
CA ASN A 314 -1.38 -4.66 -5.97
C ASN A 314 -1.67 -6.09 -6.43
N PRO A 315 -2.17 -6.95 -5.54
CA PRO A 315 -2.45 -8.36 -5.86
C PRO A 315 -3.63 -8.52 -6.84
N ILE A 316 -4.40 -7.46 -7.08
CA ILE A 316 -5.51 -7.45 -8.02
C ILE A 316 -4.97 -7.37 -9.46
N LYS A 317 -3.88 -6.64 -9.67
CA LYS A 317 -3.22 -6.51 -10.98
C LYS A 317 -2.84 -7.89 -11.53
N ASP A 318 -2.22 -8.74 -10.71
CA ASP A 318 -1.86 -10.11 -11.08
C ASP A 318 -3.04 -10.98 -11.50
N ARG A 319 -4.20 -10.83 -10.82
CA ARG A 319 -5.39 -11.63 -11.15
C ARG A 319 -5.90 -11.36 -12.56
N TYR A 320 -5.65 -10.15 -13.10
CA TYR A 320 -6.24 -9.69 -14.34
C TYR A 320 -5.22 -9.39 -15.47
N GLU A 321 -3.93 -9.22 -15.16
CA GLU A 321 -2.87 -8.93 -16.14
C GLU A 321 -2.50 -10.16 -16.99
N TYR A 322 -2.68 -11.39 -16.46
CA TYR A 322 -2.35 -12.65 -17.15
C TYR A 322 -3.50 -13.30 -17.95
N ARG A 323 -4.63 -12.62 -18.15
CA ARG A 323 -5.80 -13.18 -18.87
C ARG A 323 -5.97 -12.68 -20.32
N TYR A 324 -4.97 -12.01 -20.88
CA TYR A 324 -4.96 -11.50 -22.26
C TYR A 324 -4.15 -12.39 -23.21
#